data_AF-A0A2G9T5X6-F1
#
_entry.id   AF-A0A2G9T5X6-F1
#
_cell.length_a   1.000
_cell.length_b   1.000
_cell.length_c   1.000
_cell.angle_alpha   90.00
_cell.angle_beta   90.00
_cell.angle_gamma   90.00
#
_symmetry.space_group_name_H-M   'P 1'
#
loop_
_entity.id
_entity.type
_entity.pdbx_description
1 polymer ?
#
loop_
_entity_poly.entity_id
_entity_poly.type
_entity_poly.pdbx_seq_one_letter_code
_entity_poly.pdbx_strand_id
1 'polypeptide(L)'
;INDLLLKLLQPLPFLRSLNLADLTSDERSVWENDTANFVVSTPGKILEVLAVRRHFCEDVTHLVLDEADLLLSFGYEDEMSSLKKYLPVKYQCILTPATITDDMSSLKSLFMTGPVLTLKLKEGDLPDVDQLTQYQITCLDDNERFAILVAMFKLRLIVGKTIIFVNDTNRCY
;
A
#
# COMPACT_ATOMS: atom_id res chain seq x y z
N ILE A 1 9.02 7.46 5.29
CA ILE A 1 9.05 6.09 5.89
C ILE A 1 10.37 5.81 6.63
N ASN A 2 11.50 6.33 6.13
CA ASN A 2 12.82 6.13 6.74
C ASN A 2 12.92 6.44 8.24
N ASP A 3 12.39 7.58 8.71
CA ASP A 3 12.41 7.91 10.15
C ASP A 3 11.65 6.91 11.03
N LEU A 4 10.58 6.33 10.49
CA LEU A 4 9.75 5.37 11.21
C LEU A 4 10.44 4.00 11.28
N LEU A 5 11.08 3.61 10.18
CA LEU A 5 11.92 2.42 10.08
C LEU A 5 13.12 2.49 11.04
N LEU A 6 13.77 3.65 11.13
CA LEU A 6 14.87 3.90 12.06
C LEU A 6 14.40 3.83 13.52
N LYS A 7 13.23 4.38 13.85
CA LYS A 7 12.63 4.27 15.19
C LYS A 7 12.27 2.83 15.55
N LEU A 8 11.72 2.06 14.61
CA LEU A 8 11.40 0.64 14.79
C LEU A 8 12.65 -0.20 15.08
N LEU A 9 13.78 0.14 14.46
CA LEU A 9 15.04 -0.59 14.60
C LEU A 9 15.96 -0.04 15.69
N GLN A 10 15.62 1.08 16.32
CA GLN A 10 16.34 1.62 17.47
C GLN A 10 16.64 0.56 18.56
N PRO A 11 15.71 -0.33 18.96
CA PRO A 11 16.00 -1.39 19.92
C PRO A 11 16.86 -2.55 19.37
N LEU A 12 17.07 -2.63 18.06
CA LEU A 12 17.76 -3.71 17.36
C LEU A 12 18.91 -3.17 16.49
N PRO A 13 19.97 -2.58 17.08
CA PRO A 13 21.00 -1.83 16.36
C PRO A 13 21.88 -2.69 15.44
N PHE A 14 21.81 -4.02 15.57
CA PHE A 14 22.51 -4.96 14.71
C PHE A 14 21.73 -5.27 13.42
N LEU A 15 20.48 -4.82 13.31
CA LEU A 15 19.66 -4.99 12.12
C LEU A 15 19.77 -3.77 11.24
N ARG A 16 20.06 -4.00 9.97
CA ARG A 16 20.10 -2.97 8.95
C ARG A 16 18.80 -2.97 8.15
N SER A 17 18.27 -1.77 7.91
CA SER A 17 17.17 -1.59 6.97
C SER A 17 17.59 -0.86 5.71
N LEU A 18 16.80 -1.08 4.66
CA LEU A 18 16.89 -0.40 3.39
C LEU A 18 15.47 -0.09 2.91
N ASN A 19 15.24 1.15 2.50
CA ASN A 19 13.99 1.54 1.87
C ASN A 19 14.27 1.90 0.41
N LEU A 20 13.94 0.98 -0.49
CA LEU A 20 14.10 1.13 -1.93
C LEU A 20 13.01 1.99 -2.57
N ALA A 21 11.86 2.14 -1.91
CA ALA A 21 10.74 2.91 -2.45
C ALA A 21 11.05 4.42 -2.54
N ASP A 22 11.89 4.92 -1.63
CA ASP A 22 12.30 6.33 -1.58
C ASP A 22 13.58 6.62 -2.42
N LEU A 23 14.22 5.60 -2.99
CA LEU A 23 15.49 5.79 -3.71
C LEU A 23 15.29 6.22 -5.16
N THR A 24 16.07 7.23 -5.54
CA THR A 24 16.20 7.66 -6.93
C THR A 24 17.15 6.76 -7.71
N SER A 25 17.06 6.80 -9.04
CA SER A 25 17.89 6.01 -9.96
C SER A 25 19.39 6.20 -9.77
N ASP A 26 19.80 7.34 -9.21
CA ASP A 26 21.20 7.74 -9.03
C ASP A 26 21.81 7.22 -7.72
N GLU A 27 21.00 6.69 -6.80
CA GLU A 27 21.43 6.20 -5.48
C GLU A 27 21.73 4.68 -5.48
N ARG A 28 22.09 4.11 -6.64
CA ARG A 28 22.38 2.67 -6.79
C ARG A 28 23.47 2.16 -5.87
N SER A 29 24.46 2.99 -5.56
CA SER A 29 25.57 2.63 -4.67
C SER A 29 25.12 2.20 -3.26
N VAL A 30 23.92 2.62 -2.83
CA VAL A 30 23.36 2.31 -1.49
C VAL A 30 23.05 0.81 -1.34
N TRP A 31 22.68 0.12 -2.42
CA TRP A 31 22.29 -1.28 -2.39
C TRP A 31 23.17 -2.18 -3.25
N GLU A 32 24.07 -1.66 -4.07
CA GLU A 32 24.94 -2.47 -4.92
C GLU A 32 25.87 -3.39 -4.13
N ASN A 33 26.44 -2.91 -3.02
CA ASN A 33 27.44 -3.64 -2.24
C ASN A 33 26.99 -4.02 -0.84
N ASP A 34 25.77 -3.65 -0.47
CA ASP A 34 25.31 -3.76 0.91
C ASP A 34 24.20 -4.79 1.10
N THR A 35 24.17 -5.37 2.29
CA THR A 35 23.14 -6.34 2.69
C THR A 35 22.24 -5.71 3.74
N ALA A 36 20.92 -5.92 3.62
CA ALA A 36 19.95 -5.43 4.58
C ALA A 36 19.13 -6.59 5.17
N ASN A 37 18.74 -6.47 6.44
CA ASN A 37 17.87 -7.44 7.11
C ASN A 37 16.39 -7.13 6.87
N PHE A 38 16.05 -5.84 6.71
CA PHE A 38 14.70 -5.39 6.37
C PHE A 38 14.75 -4.54 5.11
N VAL A 39 13.90 -4.88 4.15
CA VAL A 39 13.78 -4.13 2.91
C VAL A 39 12.33 -3.71 2.71
N VAL A 40 12.11 -2.41 2.51
CA VAL A 40 10.82 -1.86 2.09
C VAL A 40 10.95 -1.43 0.64
N SER A 41 10.02 -1.85 -0.23
CA SER A 41 10.07 -1.56 -1.65
C SER A 41 8.68 -1.60 -2.28
N THR A 42 8.53 -0.98 -3.44
CA THR A 42 7.45 -1.28 -4.39
C THR A 42 7.86 -2.43 -5.32
N PRO A 43 6.89 -3.13 -5.97
CA PRO A 43 7.19 -4.24 -6.90
C PRO A 43 8.16 -3.84 -8.02
N GLY A 44 7.93 -2.71 -8.69
CA GLY A 44 8.83 -2.21 -9.74
C GLY A 44 10.25 -1.94 -9.23
N LYS A 45 10.40 -1.30 -8.06
CA LYS A 45 11.73 -0.97 -7.50
C LYS A 45 12.53 -2.20 -7.10
N ILE A 46 11.90 -3.22 -6.53
CA ILE A 46 12.63 -4.44 -6.17
C ILE A 46 13.06 -5.21 -7.43
N LEU A 47 12.25 -5.19 -8.50
CA LEU A 47 12.62 -5.78 -9.78
C LEU A 47 13.80 -5.07 -10.46
N GLU A 48 13.87 -3.73 -10.38
CA GLU A 48 15.05 -2.97 -10.81
C GLU A 48 16.33 -3.43 -10.09
N VAL A 49 16.25 -3.63 -8.76
CA VAL A 49 17.37 -4.15 -7.96
C VAL A 49 17.73 -5.58 -8.37
N LEU A 50 16.72 -6.46 -8.52
CA LEU A 50 16.92 -7.87 -8.89
C LEU A 50 17.47 -8.06 -10.31
N ALA A 51 17.23 -7.11 -11.21
CA ALA A 51 17.84 -7.10 -12.54
C ALA A 51 19.37 -6.94 -12.49
N VAL A 52 19.89 -6.26 -11.46
CA VAL A 52 21.34 -6.06 -11.24
C VAL A 52 21.91 -7.09 -10.25
N ARG A 53 21.21 -7.34 -9.13
CA ARG A 53 21.59 -8.29 -8.09
C ARG A 53 20.59 -9.42 -8.02
N ARG A 54 20.76 -10.41 -8.90
CA ARG A 54 19.86 -11.56 -9.05
C ARG A 54 19.60 -12.33 -7.74
N HIS A 55 20.60 -12.35 -6.86
CA HIS A 55 20.60 -13.11 -5.60
C HIS A 55 20.14 -12.29 -4.39
N PHE A 56 19.68 -11.05 -4.58
CA PHE A 56 19.36 -10.12 -3.48
C PHE A 56 18.27 -10.64 -2.53
N CYS A 57 17.34 -11.47 -3.03
CA CYS A 57 16.23 -12.02 -2.25
C CYS A 57 16.39 -13.49 -1.84
N GLU A 58 17.54 -14.13 -2.05
CA GLU A 58 17.69 -15.59 -1.83
C GLU A 58 17.54 -16.00 -0.37
N ASP A 59 17.94 -15.15 0.55
CA ASP A 59 17.88 -15.41 2.00
C ASP A 59 16.58 -14.90 2.65
N VAL A 60 15.59 -14.51 1.85
CA VAL A 60 14.31 -13.99 2.37
C VAL A 60 13.57 -15.08 3.14
N THR A 61 13.36 -14.85 4.43
CA THR A 61 12.59 -15.75 5.30
C THR A 61 11.15 -15.29 5.49
N HIS A 62 10.88 -13.98 5.33
CA HIS A 62 9.57 -13.36 5.54
C HIS A 62 9.28 -12.37 4.42
N LEU A 63 8.11 -12.51 3.81
CA LEU A 63 7.57 -11.57 2.83
C LEU A 63 6.26 -10.99 3.37
N VAL A 64 6.16 -9.66 3.38
CA VAL A 64 4.95 -8.93 3.76
C VAL A 64 4.43 -8.19 2.54
N LEU A 65 3.19 -8.46 2.13
CA LEU A 65 2.50 -7.74 1.08
C LEU A 65 1.44 -6.85 1.73
N ASP A 66 1.79 -5.57 1.86
CA ASP A 66 0.94 -4.55 2.45
C ASP A 66 -0.02 -3.95 1.43
N GLU A 67 -1.24 -3.61 1.88
CA GLU A 67 -2.35 -3.15 1.03
C GLU A 67 -2.52 -4.06 -0.22
N ALA A 68 -2.61 -5.37 0.02
CA ALA A 68 -2.54 -6.38 -1.04
C ALA A 68 -3.66 -6.26 -2.11
N ASP A 69 -4.80 -5.69 -1.74
CA ASP A 69 -5.88 -5.31 -2.65
C ASP A 69 -5.48 -4.17 -3.60
N LEU A 70 -4.68 -3.23 -3.11
CA LEU A 70 -4.12 -2.16 -3.92
C LEU A 70 -3.11 -2.70 -4.94
N LEU A 71 -2.30 -3.70 -4.57
CA LEU A 71 -1.35 -4.34 -5.48
C LEU A 71 -2.04 -4.98 -6.68
N LEU A 72 -3.23 -5.55 -6.49
CA LEU A 72 -4.04 -6.12 -7.57
C LEU A 72 -4.72 -5.04 -8.41
N SER A 73 -5.33 -4.04 -7.77
CA SER A 73 -6.04 -2.96 -8.49
C SER A 73 -5.14 -2.10 -9.37
N PHE A 74 -3.87 -1.93 -9.01
CA PHE A 74 -2.87 -1.24 -9.84
C PHE A 74 -2.27 -2.09 -10.96
N GLY A 75 -2.65 -3.37 -11.09
CA GLY A 75 -2.20 -4.22 -12.18
C GLY A 75 -0.76 -4.73 -12.05
N TYR A 76 -0.21 -4.83 -10.83
CA TYR A 76 1.15 -5.32 -10.60
C TYR A 76 1.29 -6.85 -10.75
N GLU A 77 0.33 -7.55 -11.35
CA GLU A 77 0.32 -9.02 -11.43
C GLU A 77 1.57 -9.60 -12.12
N ASP A 78 2.00 -8.97 -13.22
CA ASP A 78 3.20 -9.39 -13.97
C ASP A 78 4.49 -9.16 -13.19
N GLU A 79 4.57 -8.04 -12.47
CA GLU A 79 5.71 -7.69 -11.62
C GLU A 79 5.80 -8.66 -10.44
N MET A 80 4.68 -8.93 -9.79
CA MET A 80 4.60 -9.88 -8.68
C MET A 80 4.94 -11.31 -9.10
N SER A 81 4.45 -11.74 -10.27
CA SER A 81 4.79 -13.04 -10.87
C SER A 81 6.28 -13.14 -11.20
N SER A 82 6.90 -12.03 -11.61
CA SER A 82 8.34 -11.95 -11.85
C SER A 82 9.14 -11.99 -10.55
N LEU A 83 8.72 -11.24 -9.52
CA LEU A 83 9.34 -11.22 -8.19
C LEU A 83 9.38 -12.62 -7.57
N LYS A 84 8.29 -13.38 -7.68
CA LYS A 84 8.20 -14.76 -7.14
C LYS A 84 9.34 -15.67 -7.61
N LYS A 85 9.89 -15.45 -8.81
CA LYS A 85 10.99 -16.26 -9.39
C LYS A 85 12.33 -16.03 -8.69
N TYR A 86 12.49 -14.92 -7.96
CA TYR A 86 13.71 -14.58 -7.22
C TYR A 86 13.62 -14.92 -5.73
N LEU A 87 12.44 -15.34 -5.25
CA LEU A 87 12.24 -15.72 -3.86
C LEU A 87 12.64 -17.19 -3.64
N PRO A 88 13.11 -17.55 -2.43
CA PRO A 88 13.41 -18.93 -2.10
C PRO A 88 12.14 -19.79 -2.09
N VAL A 89 12.34 -21.11 -2.11
CA VAL A 89 11.25 -22.09 -2.10
C VAL A 89 10.42 -22.02 -0.80
N LYS A 90 11.08 -21.69 0.32
CA LYS A 90 10.46 -21.65 1.64
C LYS A 90 10.66 -20.28 2.27
N TYR A 91 9.55 -19.60 2.53
CA TYR A 91 9.46 -18.38 3.33
C TYR A 91 8.06 -18.29 3.93
N GLN A 92 7.90 -17.46 4.96
CA GLN A 92 6.60 -17.09 5.48
C GLN A 92 6.05 -15.89 4.70
N CYS A 93 4.84 -16.00 4.18
CA CYS A 93 4.14 -14.88 3.54
C CYS A 93 3.06 -14.33 4.47
N ILE A 94 3.01 -13.01 4.62
CA ILE A 94 1.97 -12.27 5.34
C ILE A 94 1.30 -11.33 4.34
N LEU A 95 -0.03 -11.38 4.27
CA LEU A 95 -0.84 -10.49 3.45
C LEU A 95 -1.65 -9.58 4.38
N THR A 96 -1.57 -8.27 4.19
CA THR A 96 -2.35 -7.27 4.95
C THR A 96 -3.23 -6.44 4.00
N PRO A 97 -4.35 -6.99 3.51
CA PRO A 97 -5.31 -6.21 2.72
C PRO A 97 -6.19 -5.34 3.62
N ALA A 98 -6.64 -4.17 3.12
CA ALA A 98 -7.67 -3.38 3.78
C ALA A 98 -9.06 -4.05 3.69
N THR A 99 -9.31 -4.80 2.62
CA THR A 99 -10.58 -5.50 2.41
C THR A 99 -10.37 -7.00 2.19
N ILE A 100 -11.14 -7.84 2.89
CA ILE A 100 -11.13 -9.30 2.66
C ILE A 100 -12.14 -9.59 1.54
N THR A 101 -11.71 -9.40 0.29
CA THR A 101 -12.49 -9.76 -0.91
C THR A 101 -12.03 -11.11 -1.49
N ASP A 102 -12.88 -11.73 -2.31
CA ASP A 102 -12.57 -12.99 -3.00
C ASP A 102 -11.43 -12.83 -4.03
N ASP A 103 -11.13 -11.60 -4.46
CA ASP A 103 -10.08 -11.26 -5.43
C ASP A 103 -8.65 -11.53 -4.91
N MET A 104 -8.46 -11.83 -3.62
CA MET A 104 -7.14 -12.16 -3.08
C MET A 104 -6.62 -13.56 -3.47
N SER A 105 -7.43 -14.36 -4.19
CA SER A 105 -7.09 -15.75 -4.56
C SER A 105 -5.81 -15.84 -5.41
N SER A 106 -5.60 -14.89 -6.33
CA SER A 106 -4.41 -14.85 -7.20
C SER A 106 -3.12 -14.68 -6.39
N LEU A 107 -3.03 -13.66 -5.52
CA LEU A 107 -1.87 -13.43 -4.65
C LEU A 107 -1.62 -14.58 -3.68
N LYS A 108 -2.69 -15.15 -3.09
CA LYS A 108 -2.58 -16.33 -2.23
C LYS A 108 -1.96 -17.50 -2.99
N SER A 109 -2.45 -17.78 -4.19
CA SER A 109 -1.95 -18.87 -5.03
C SER A 109 -0.48 -18.67 -5.45
N LEU A 110 -0.06 -17.42 -5.64
CA LEU A 110 1.27 -17.07 -6.11
C LEU A 110 2.33 -17.10 -4.99
N PHE A 111 2.02 -16.55 -3.81
CA PHE A 111 3.01 -16.35 -2.76
C PHE A 111 2.87 -17.28 -1.55
N MET A 112 1.70 -17.83 -1.27
CA MET A 112 1.49 -18.65 -0.07
C MET A 112 1.70 -20.13 -0.38
N THR A 113 2.69 -20.74 0.27
CA THR A 113 2.95 -22.17 0.18
C THR A 113 2.58 -22.84 1.51
N GLY A 114 1.54 -23.68 1.52
CA GLY A 114 1.11 -24.41 2.71
C GLY A 114 -0.17 -23.86 3.34
N PRO A 115 -0.44 -24.18 4.63
CA PRO A 115 -1.69 -23.81 5.29
C PRO A 115 -1.77 -22.30 5.48
N VAL A 116 -2.91 -21.72 5.10
CA VAL A 116 -3.17 -20.28 5.24
C VAL A 116 -3.97 -20.05 6.52
N LEU A 117 -3.39 -19.32 7.46
CA LEU A 117 -4.11 -18.80 8.63
C LEU A 117 -4.70 -17.44 8.28
N THR A 118 -6.02 -17.31 8.35
CA THR A 118 -6.70 -16.01 8.20
C THR A 118 -7.02 -15.45 9.57
N LEU A 119 -6.41 -14.34 9.93
CA LEU A 119 -6.72 -13.58 11.13
C LEU A 119 -7.70 -12.48 10.76
N LYS A 120 -8.96 -12.63 11.17
CA LYS A 120 -9.94 -11.55 11.11
C LYS A 120 -9.84 -10.78 12.42
N LEU A 121 -9.22 -9.61 12.37
CA LEU A 121 -9.30 -8.67 13.48
C LEU A 121 -10.77 -8.27 13.62
N LYS A 122 -11.31 -8.36 14.85
CA LYS A 122 -12.61 -7.76 15.12
C LYS A 122 -12.43 -6.26 14.96
N GLU A 123 -12.95 -5.71 13.87
CA GLU A 123 -13.24 -4.29 13.81
C GLU A 123 -14.19 -4.01 14.98
N GLY A 124 -13.87 -2.99 15.80
CA GLY A 124 -14.86 -2.50 16.76
C GLY A 124 -16.12 -2.10 15.99
N ASP A 125 -17.29 -2.18 16.62
CA ASP A 125 -18.61 -1.95 15.99
C ASP A 125 -18.52 -0.86 14.92
N LEU A 126 -18.35 -1.28 13.67
CA LEU A 126 -18.41 -0.36 12.55
C LEU A 126 -19.83 0.21 12.58
N PRO A 127 -20.00 1.51 12.32
CA PRO A 127 -21.32 2.07 12.07
C PRO A 127 -22.09 1.12 11.15
N ASP A 128 -23.23 0.61 11.59
CA ASP A 128 -24.13 -0.15 10.72
C ASP A 128 -24.32 0.67 9.42
N VAL A 129 -24.52 0.01 8.28
CA VAL A 129 -24.65 0.71 6.97
C VAL A 129 -25.72 1.81 7.03
N ASP A 130 -26.72 1.64 7.89
CA ASP A 130 -27.80 2.58 8.18
C ASP A 130 -27.35 3.89 8.85
N GLN A 131 -26.12 3.98 9.36
CA GLN A 131 -25.55 5.19 9.98
C GLN A 131 -24.94 6.14 8.95
N LEU A 132 -24.69 5.69 7.71
CA LEU A 132 -24.15 6.54 6.65
C LEU A 132 -25.26 7.02 5.71
N THR A 133 -25.68 8.28 5.87
CA THR A 133 -26.62 8.89 4.94
C THR A 133 -25.90 9.44 3.72
N GLN A 134 -26.23 8.91 2.54
CA GLN A 134 -25.64 9.32 1.27
C GLN A 134 -26.65 10.14 0.45
N TYR A 135 -26.16 11.22 -0.16
CA TYR A 135 -26.95 12.09 -1.02
C TYR A 135 -26.23 12.30 -2.35
N GLN A 136 -27.00 12.40 -3.44
CA GLN A 136 -26.50 12.74 -4.76
C GLN A 136 -27.21 14.01 -5.25
N ILE A 137 -26.43 14.97 -5.73
CA ILE A 137 -26.93 16.20 -6.33
C ILE A 137 -26.41 16.29 -7.75
N THR A 138 -27.31 16.21 -8.72
CA THR A 138 -26.98 16.42 -10.13
C THR A 138 -26.81 17.91 -10.38
N CYS A 139 -25.66 18.30 -10.93
CA CYS A 139 -25.35 19.68 -11.32
C CYS A 139 -25.23 19.75 -12.85
N LEU A 140 -25.65 20.85 -13.45
CA LEU A 140 -25.55 21.13 -14.88
C LEU A 140 -24.11 21.44 -15.30
N ASP A 141 -23.40 22.22 -14.48
CA ASP A 141 -22.01 22.60 -14.70
C ASP A 141 -21.23 22.77 -13.39
N ASP A 142 -19.93 23.06 -13.53
CA ASP A 142 -19.02 23.24 -12.40
C ASP A 142 -19.31 24.52 -11.59
N ASN A 143 -19.89 25.56 -12.19
CA ASN A 143 -20.27 26.79 -11.48
C ASN A 143 -21.46 26.53 -10.55
N GLU A 144 -22.46 25.77 -11.01
CA GLU A 144 -23.59 25.35 -10.19
C GLU A 144 -23.12 24.47 -9.03
N ARG A 145 -22.25 23.48 -9.30
CA ARG A 145 -21.67 22.63 -8.24
C ARG A 145 -20.98 23.49 -7.16
N PHE A 146 -20.19 24.47 -7.59
CA PHE A 146 -19.52 25.39 -6.66
C PHE A 146 -20.51 26.26 -5.88
N ALA A 147 -21.51 26.82 -6.55
CA ALA A 147 -22.54 27.64 -5.91
C ALA A 147 -23.33 26.86 -4.86
N ILE A 148 -23.71 25.61 -5.16
CA ILE A 148 -24.38 24.71 -4.22
C ILE A 148 -23.49 24.42 -3.01
N LEU A 149 -22.22 24.07 -3.23
CA LEU A 149 -21.27 23.83 -2.14
C LEU A 149 -21.13 25.06 -1.23
N VAL A 150 -20.96 26.25 -1.81
CA VAL A 150 -20.90 27.52 -1.07
C VAL A 150 -22.19 27.78 -0.31
N ALA A 151 -23.35 27.52 -0.93
CA ALA A 151 -24.64 27.67 -0.27
C ALA A 151 -24.79 26.71 0.93
N MET A 152 -24.35 25.46 0.81
CA MET A 152 -24.36 24.48 1.90
C MET A 152 -23.56 24.96 3.11
N PHE A 153 -22.38 25.55 2.89
CA PHE A 153 -21.59 26.12 3.98
C PHE A 153 -22.19 27.42 4.53
N LYS A 154 -22.65 28.34 3.67
CA LYS A 154 -23.25 29.61 4.10
C LYS A 154 -24.54 29.42 4.90
N LEU A 155 -25.36 28.45 4.50
CA LEU A 155 -26.59 28.05 5.18
C LEU A 155 -26.32 27.14 6.39
N ARG A 156 -25.05 26.80 6.67
CA ARG A 156 -24.62 25.94 7.78
C ARG A 156 -25.25 24.55 7.74
N LEU A 157 -25.49 24.02 6.55
CA LEU A 157 -25.96 22.64 6.34
C LEU A 157 -24.84 21.62 6.59
N ILE A 158 -23.59 22.00 6.27
CA ILE A 158 -22.40 21.23 6.61
C ILE A 158 -21.80 21.81 7.88
N VAL A 159 -21.67 20.99 8.93
CA VAL A 159 -21.21 21.39 10.25
C VAL A 159 -20.04 20.52 10.68
N GLY A 160 -19.01 21.15 11.26
CA GLY A 160 -17.84 20.44 11.80
C GLY A 160 -16.70 20.32 10.80
N LYS A 161 -15.79 19.38 11.07
CA LYS A 161 -14.65 19.09 10.19
C LYS A 161 -15.16 18.32 8.96
N THR A 162 -14.81 18.80 7.77
CA THR A 162 -15.28 18.24 6.50
C THR A 162 -14.09 17.94 5.62
N ILE A 163 -14.12 16.79 4.95
CA ILE A 163 -13.17 16.42 3.90
C ILE A 163 -13.91 16.56 2.57
N ILE A 164 -13.32 17.30 1.63
CA ILE A 164 -13.86 17.50 0.28
C ILE A 164 -12.87 16.86 -0.69
N PHE A 165 -13.32 15.86 -1.44
CA PHE A 165 -12.53 15.21 -2.47
C PHE A 165 -12.72 15.94 -3.80
N VAL A 166 -11.61 16.23 -4.49
CA VAL A 166 -11.58 16.82 -5.83
C VAL A 166 -10.67 15.99 -6.73
N ASN A 167 -10.91 16.03 -8.04
CA ASN A 167 -10.23 15.16 -8.99
C ASN A 167 -8.81 15.61 -9.36
N ASP A 168 -8.48 16.88 -9.17
CA ASP A 168 -7.18 17.43 -9.54
C ASP A 168 -6.67 18.45 -8.50
N THR A 169 -5.37 18.64 -8.46
CA THR A 169 -4.70 19.50 -7.49
C THR A 169 -5.00 20.98 -7.70
N ASN A 170 -5.30 21.41 -8.92
CA ASN A 170 -5.64 22.81 -9.19
C ASN A 170 -6.98 23.19 -8.55
N ARG A 171 -7.90 22.24 -8.39
CA ARG A 171 -9.18 22.44 -7.68
C ARG A 171 -9.06 22.44 -6.15
N CYS A 172 -7.90 22.08 -5.59
CA CYS A 172 -7.67 22.15 -4.14
C CYS A 172 -7.34 23.57 -3.64
N TYR A 173 -6.82 24.43 -4.51
CA TYR A 173 -6.34 25.78 -4.19
C TYR A 173 -7.32 26.85 -4.68
#